data_AF-A0A944PSN4-F1
#
_entry.id   AF-A0A944PSN4-F1
#
_cell.length_a   1.000
_cell.length_b   1.000
_cell.length_c   1.000
_cell.angle_alpha   90.00
_cell.angle_beta   90.00
_cell.angle_gamma   90.00
#
_symmetry.space_group_name_H-M   'P 1'
#
loop_
_entity.id
_entity.type
_entity.pdbx_description
1 polymer ?
#
loop_
_entity_poly.entity_id
_entity_poly.type
_entity_poly.pdbx_seq_one_letter_code
_entity_poly.pdbx_strand_id
1 'polypeptide(L)'
;MASFIGTPIMNITQTTANVFDFRVEYTMKYSDTELTFPEGFADSLALNESDAGEIFGGGDDHLININVQTFRPTSTFETRVFTFSATADRLGTESGGEEIYAEVHHRRNIDGIASQTRRTAIFPLAV
;
A
#
# COMPACT_ATOMS: atom_id res chain seq x y z
N MET A 1 -7.71 -5.47 18.94
CA MET A 1 -6.99 -4.46 18.14
C MET A 1 -6.94 -4.98 16.73
N ALA A 2 -7.51 -4.22 15.80
CA ALA A 2 -7.50 -4.54 14.38
C ALA A 2 -6.07 -4.86 13.96
N SER A 3 -5.85 -5.88 13.15
CA SER A 3 -4.49 -6.29 12.78
C SER A 3 -4.42 -6.88 11.38
N PHE A 4 -3.28 -6.67 10.72
CA PHE A 4 -3.02 -7.23 9.39
C PHE A 4 -2.93 -8.75 9.46
N ILE A 5 -3.68 -9.41 8.59
CA ILE A 5 -3.53 -10.83 8.30
C ILE A 5 -2.57 -10.99 7.13
N GLY A 6 -1.39 -11.52 7.43
CA GLY A 6 -0.33 -11.70 6.44
C GLY A 6 0.26 -10.39 5.93
N THR A 7 1.03 -10.49 4.85
CA THR A 7 1.63 -9.36 4.14
C THR A 7 0.68 -8.92 3.02
N PRO A 8 0.44 -7.61 2.83
CA PRO A 8 -0.28 -7.10 1.66
C PRO A 8 0.33 -7.63 0.36
N ILE A 9 -0.51 -7.85 -0.65
CA ILE A 9 -0.12 -8.38 -1.95
C ILE A 9 -0.29 -7.26 -2.97
N MET A 10 0.79 -6.90 -3.66
CA MET A 10 0.75 -6.01 -4.82
C MET A 10 0.83 -6.83 -6.10
N ASN A 11 -0.07 -6.55 -7.03
CA ASN A 11 0.01 -7.05 -8.39
C ASN A 11 0.17 -5.85 -9.32
N ILE A 12 1.05 -5.98 -10.31
CA ILE A 12 1.36 -4.93 -11.26
C ILE A 12 1.11 -5.49 -12.65
N THR A 13 0.37 -4.76 -13.47
CA THR A 13 0.11 -5.12 -14.86
C THR A 13 0.53 -3.96 -15.75
N GLN A 14 1.48 -4.19 -16.65
CA GLN A 14 1.82 -3.22 -17.68
C GLN A 14 0.71 -3.23 -18.75
N THR A 15 -0.03 -2.13 -18.88
CA THR A 15 -1.17 -2.03 -19.81
C THR A 15 -0.78 -1.46 -21.16
N THR A 16 0.24 -0.60 -21.18
CA THR A 16 0.88 -0.09 -22.39
C THR A 16 2.39 -0.03 -22.16
N ALA A 17 3.18 0.34 -23.17
CA ALA A 17 4.63 0.48 -23.02
C ALA A 17 5.04 1.32 -21.79
N ASN A 18 4.27 2.36 -21.45
CA ASN A 18 4.65 3.32 -20.41
C ASN A 18 3.64 3.44 -19.26
N VAL A 19 2.66 2.54 -19.13
CA VAL A 19 1.63 2.64 -18.08
C VAL A 19 1.49 1.30 -17.35
N PHE A 20 1.48 1.38 -16.03
CA PHE A 20 1.36 0.27 -15.10
C PHE A 20 0.13 0.45 -14.22
N ASP A 21 -0.70 -0.59 -14.17
CA ASP A 21 -1.83 -0.69 -13.25
C ASP A 21 -1.45 -1.49 -12.02
N PHE A 22 -1.69 -0.90 -10.86
CA PHE A 22 -1.40 -1.46 -9.55
C PHE A 22 -2.69 -1.92 -8.90
N ARG A 23 -2.66 -3.13 -8.35
CA ARG A 23 -3.71 -3.66 -7.47
C ARG A 23 -3.08 -4.16 -6.19
N VAL A 24 -3.28 -3.41 -5.09
CA VAL A 24 -2.76 -3.76 -3.76
C VAL A 24 -3.89 -4.23 -2.88
N GLU A 25 -3.76 -5.46 -2.36
CA GLU A 25 -4.74 -6.12 -1.53
C GLU A 25 -4.17 -6.38 -0.13
N TYR A 26 -4.96 -6.11 0.90
CA TYR A 26 -4.63 -6.48 2.27
C TYR A 26 -5.87 -6.96 3.01
N THR A 27 -5.66 -7.80 4.02
CA THR A 27 -6.74 -8.31 4.87
C THR A 27 -6.53 -7.87 6.30
N MET A 28 -7.59 -7.36 6.92
CA MET A 28 -7.60 -7.00 8.33
C MET A 28 -8.49 -7.94 9.12
N LYS A 29 -8.03 -8.29 10.33
CA LYS A 29 -8.84 -8.95 11.35
C LYS A 29 -9.33 -7.92 12.35
N TYR A 30 -10.63 -7.91 12.61
CA TYR A 30 -11.32 -7.05 13.58
C TYR A 30 -11.89 -7.89 14.73
N SER A 31 -11.97 -7.31 15.93
CA SER A 31 -12.76 -7.85 17.04
C SER A 31 -14.23 -7.42 16.94
N ASP A 32 -15.13 -8.13 17.63
CA ASP A 32 -16.55 -7.77 17.68
C ASP A 32 -16.77 -6.34 18.20
N THR A 33 -15.95 -5.89 19.15
CA THR A 33 -15.99 -4.50 19.64
C THR A 33 -15.64 -3.50 18.54
N GLU A 34 -14.65 -3.79 17.70
CA GLU A 34 -14.21 -2.91 16.61
C GLU A 34 -15.25 -2.76 15.51
N LEU A 35 -16.06 -3.81 15.27
CA LEU A 35 -17.20 -3.75 14.36
C LEU A 35 -18.27 -2.75 14.81
N THR A 36 -18.29 -2.38 16.09
CA THR A 36 -19.26 -1.42 16.64
C THR A 36 -18.77 0.03 16.62
N PHE A 37 -17.54 0.31 16.20
CA PHE A 37 -16.98 1.66 16.22
C PHE A 37 -17.73 2.61 15.26
N PRO A 38 -18.35 3.70 15.76
CA PRO A 38 -19.14 4.59 14.93
C PRO A 38 -18.29 5.43 13.99
N GLU A 39 -17.02 5.68 14.29
CA GLU A 39 -16.15 6.46 13.40
C GLU A 39 -15.57 5.58 12.29
N GLY A 40 -15.56 4.26 12.51
CA GLY A 40 -14.96 3.28 11.61
C GLY A 40 -13.44 3.38 11.56
N PHE A 41 -12.90 3.04 10.40
CA PHE A 41 -11.47 2.99 10.12
C PHE A 41 -11.14 3.84 8.91
N ALA A 42 -9.86 4.17 8.80
CA ALA A 42 -9.28 4.86 7.68
C ALA A 42 -8.09 4.04 7.16
N ASP A 43 -8.01 3.90 5.85
CA ASP A 43 -6.88 3.30 5.16
C ASP A 43 -6.27 4.28 4.14
N SER A 44 -4.98 4.16 3.90
CA SER A 44 -4.27 4.87 2.83
C SER A 44 -3.09 4.03 2.37
N LEU A 45 -2.50 4.42 1.24
CA LEU A 45 -1.39 3.68 0.65
C LEU A 45 -0.35 4.65 0.11
N ALA A 46 0.93 4.36 0.35
CA ALA A 46 2.04 4.99 -0.34
C ALA A 46 2.76 3.94 -1.22
N LEU A 47 3.14 4.33 -2.43
CA LEU A 47 4.06 3.56 -3.26
C LEU A 47 5.44 4.19 -3.12
N ASN A 48 6.45 3.37 -2.83
CA ASN A 48 7.82 3.81 -2.66
C ASN A 48 8.75 2.99 -3.55
N GLU A 49 9.84 3.62 -3.92
CA GLU A 49 11.03 3.01 -4.48
C GLU A 49 11.91 2.49 -3.34
N SER A 50 12.58 1.37 -3.57
CA SER A 50 13.46 0.73 -2.61
C SER A 50 14.89 0.83 -3.11
N ASP A 51 15.73 1.51 -2.35
CA ASP A 51 17.18 1.56 -2.60
C ASP A 51 17.91 0.38 -1.93
N ALA A 52 17.20 -0.72 -1.64
CA ALA A 52 17.66 -1.83 -0.81
C ALA A 52 18.66 -2.73 -1.57
N GLY A 53 19.78 -2.15 -1.97
CA GLY A 53 20.80 -2.77 -2.82
C GLY A 53 21.79 -1.76 -3.41
N GLU A 54 21.46 -0.48 -3.36
CA GLU A 54 22.28 0.58 -3.92
C GLU A 54 23.52 0.87 -3.07
N ILE A 55 24.67 0.90 -3.74
CA ILE A 55 26.01 0.95 -3.14
C ILE A 55 26.25 2.27 -2.37
N PHE A 56 25.50 3.32 -2.73
CA PHE A 56 25.61 4.64 -2.14
C PHE A 56 24.51 4.97 -1.12
N GLY A 57 23.61 4.01 -0.82
CA GLY A 57 22.66 4.10 0.29
C GLY A 57 21.74 5.32 0.22
N GLY A 58 20.99 5.43 -0.89
CA GLY A 58 19.82 6.31 -0.95
C GLY A 58 18.76 5.90 0.07
N GLY A 59 17.90 6.83 0.45
CA GLY A 59 16.73 6.51 1.25
C GLY A 59 15.53 6.39 0.32
N ASP A 60 14.67 5.39 0.57
CA ASP A 60 13.46 5.11 -0.22
C ASP A 60 12.72 6.38 -0.71
N ASP A 61 12.60 6.52 -2.03
CA ASP A 61 11.90 7.63 -2.66
C ASP A 61 10.38 7.41 -2.66
N HIS A 62 9.65 8.49 -2.32
CA HIS A 62 8.19 8.45 -2.25
C HIS A 62 7.58 8.75 -3.62
N LEU A 63 7.04 7.73 -4.28
CA LEU A 63 6.53 7.84 -5.65
C LEU A 63 5.09 8.37 -5.69
N ILE A 64 4.19 7.72 -4.95
CA ILE A 64 2.74 7.98 -5.03
C ILE A 64 2.11 7.89 -3.65
N ASN A 65 1.17 8.79 -3.36
CA ASN A 65 0.31 8.72 -2.19
C ASN A 65 -1.16 8.60 -2.62
N ILE A 66 -1.82 7.54 -2.19
CA ILE A 66 -3.24 7.30 -2.41
C ILE A 66 -4.03 7.91 -1.26
N ASN A 67 -5.05 8.69 -1.62
CA ASN A 67 -5.90 9.39 -0.68
C ASN A 67 -6.51 8.45 0.36
N VAL A 68 -6.67 8.98 1.57
CA VAL A 68 -7.31 8.29 2.69
C VAL A 68 -8.74 7.90 2.32
N GLN A 69 -9.10 6.63 2.51
CA GLN A 69 -10.48 6.18 2.42
C GLN A 69 -10.97 5.79 3.81
N THR A 70 -12.20 6.17 4.13
CA THR A 70 -12.84 5.80 5.39
C THR A 70 -13.89 4.73 5.13
N PHE A 71 -14.01 3.80 6.07
CA PHE A 71 -14.95 2.69 5.95
C PHE A 71 -15.34 2.13 7.31
N ARG A 72 -16.37 1.28 7.33
CA ARG A 72 -16.75 0.49 8.50
C ARG A 72 -16.69 -0.99 8.14
N PRO A 73 -15.91 -1.80 8.88
CA PRO A 73 -15.86 -3.22 8.63
C PRO A 73 -17.21 -3.85 8.92
N THR A 74 -17.60 -4.81 8.09
CA THR A 74 -18.88 -5.54 8.21
C THR A 74 -18.69 -6.96 8.72
N SER A 75 -17.44 -7.41 8.83
CA SER A 75 -17.08 -8.75 9.28
C SER A 75 -15.75 -8.76 10.02
N THR A 76 -15.48 -9.82 10.78
CA THR A 76 -14.24 -9.98 11.54
C THR A 76 -13.00 -10.14 10.66
N PHE A 77 -13.17 -10.42 9.37
CA PHE A 77 -12.09 -10.51 8.38
C PHE A 77 -12.52 -9.79 7.11
N GLU A 78 -11.89 -8.67 6.81
CA GLU A 78 -12.22 -7.90 5.62
C GLU A 78 -11.00 -7.66 4.75
N THR A 79 -11.14 -8.00 3.48
CA THR A 79 -10.14 -7.75 2.45
C THR A 79 -10.47 -6.45 1.74
N ARG A 80 -9.45 -5.60 1.60
CA ARG A 80 -9.55 -4.26 1.03
C ARG A 80 -8.57 -4.16 -0.14
N VAL A 81 -8.92 -3.36 -1.14
CA VAL A 81 -8.17 -3.26 -2.39
C VAL A 81 -7.98 -1.79 -2.76
N PHE A 82 -6.74 -1.43 -3.05
CA PHE A 82 -6.39 -0.18 -3.72
C PHE A 82 -6.05 -0.48 -5.18
N THR A 83 -6.58 0.34 -6.08
CA THR A 83 -6.24 0.31 -7.50
C THR A 83 -5.86 1.70 -7.98
N PHE A 84 -4.75 1.80 -8.69
CA PHE A 84 -4.27 3.05 -9.29
C PHE A 84 -3.33 2.74 -10.46
N SER A 85 -3.07 3.75 -11.28
CA SER A 85 -2.16 3.62 -12.42
C SER A 85 -1.02 4.64 -12.30
N ALA A 86 0.16 4.27 -12.79
CA ALA A 86 1.31 5.16 -12.87
C ALA A 86 2.02 5.01 -14.21
N THR A 87 2.67 6.08 -14.66
CA THR A 87 3.52 6.04 -15.86
C THR A 87 4.95 5.62 -15.49
N ALA A 88 5.68 5.06 -16.46
CA ALA A 88 7.11 4.76 -16.32
C ALA A 88 7.91 5.95 -15.77
N ASP A 89 7.73 7.15 -16.36
CA ASP A 89 8.36 8.40 -15.89
C ASP A 89 8.06 8.74 -14.43
N ARG A 90 6.87 8.36 -13.92
CA ARG A 90 6.48 8.64 -12.53
C ARG A 90 7.09 7.64 -11.56
N LEU A 91 7.41 6.44 -12.04
CA LEU A 91 8.02 5.37 -11.28
C LEU A 91 9.55 5.44 -11.32
N GLY A 92 10.13 6.45 -11.97
CA GLY A 92 11.57 6.64 -12.01
C GLY A 92 12.31 5.65 -12.90
N THR A 93 11.64 4.80 -13.68
CA THR A 93 12.26 3.62 -14.29
C THR A 93 13.47 3.93 -15.17
N GLU A 94 14.67 3.72 -14.62
CA GLU A 94 15.94 3.86 -15.33
C GLU A 94 16.45 2.51 -15.87
N SER A 95 17.47 2.58 -16.75
CA SER A 95 18.22 1.43 -17.27
C SER A 95 19.07 0.79 -16.16
N GLY A 96 18.41 0.09 -15.25
CA GLY A 96 18.99 -0.58 -14.07
C GLY A 96 17.96 -1.48 -13.37
N GLY A 97 16.67 -1.16 -13.54
CA GLY A 97 15.56 -1.84 -12.90
C GLY A 97 15.21 -1.18 -11.58
N GLU A 98 13.94 -0.88 -11.37
CA GLU A 98 13.45 -0.28 -10.12
C GLU A 98 12.99 -1.37 -9.17
N GLU A 99 13.16 -1.15 -7.87
CA GLU A 99 12.56 -2.00 -6.85
C GLU A 99 11.45 -1.21 -6.16
N ILE A 100 10.22 -1.70 -6.21
CA ILE A 100 9.06 -0.96 -5.68
C ILE A 100 8.26 -1.77 -4.66
N TYR A 101 7.72 -1.08 -3.67
CA TYR A 101 6.80 -1.67 -2.70
C TYR A 101 5.70 -0.68 -2.32
N ALA A 102 4.55 -1.22 -1.91
CA ALA A 102 3.48 -0.41 -1.34
C ALA A 102 3.47 -0.52 0.19
N GLU A 103 3.32 0.61 0.87
CA GLU A 103 3.08 0.70 2.31
C GLU A 103 1.61 1.02 2.57
N VAL A 104 0.89 0.10 3.20
CA VAL A 104 -0.50 0.29 3.61
C VAL A 104 -0.53 0.85 5.03
N HIS A 105 -1.25 1.95 5.21
CA HIS A 105 -1.55 2.52 6.52
C HIS A 105 -2.99 2.20 6.89
N HIS A 106 -3.21 1.71 8.10
CA HIS A 106 -4.54 1.43 8.62
C HIS A 106 -4.67 1.96 10.05
N ARG A 107 -5.73 2.72 10.31
CA ARG A 107 -5.99 3.29 11.64
C ARG A 107 -7.48 3.38 11.92
N ARG A 108 -7.81 3.59 13.20
CA ARG A 108 -9.15 4.06 13.57
C ARG A 108 -9.35 5.47 13.02
N ASN A 109 -10.55 5.76 12.51
CA ASN A 109 -10.87 7.06 11.92
C ASN A 109 -11.19 8.13 12.99
N ILE A 110 -10.25 8.33 13.90
CA ILE A 110 -10.27 9.38 14.91
C ILE A 110 -8.87 10.00 14.99
N ASP A 111 -8.80 11.24 15.48
CA ASP A 111 -7.54 11.96 15.59
C ASP A 111 -6.63 11.36 16.67
N GLY A 112 -5.32 11.51 16.48
CA GLY A 112 -4.30 11.09 17.45
C GLY A 112 -4.02 9.59 17.53
N ILE A 113 -4.71 8.75 16.75
CA ILE A 113 -4.40 7.32 16.65
C ILE A 113 -3.35 7.08 15.58
N ALA A 114 -2.22 6.50 16.01
CA ALA A 114 -1.16 6.08 15.12
C ALA A 114 -1.65 5.01 14.13
N SER A 115 -1.20 5.11 12.89
CA SER A 115 -1.42 4.08 11.89
C SER A 115 -0.61 2.84 12.20
N GLN A 116 -1.26 1.68 12.05
CA GLN A 116 -0.54 0.45 11.79
C GLN A 116 -0.11 0.47 10.33
N THR A 117 1.15 0.11 10.09
CA THR A 117 1.70 0.08 8.73
C THR A 117 2.15 -1.32 8.37
N ARG A 118 1.99 -1.69 7.10
CA ARG A 118 2.56 -2.92 6.57
C ARG A 118 2.90 -2.78 5.09
N ARG A 119 4.08 -3.26 4.73
CA ARG A 119 4.61 -3.22 3.37
C ARG A 119 4.29 -4.49 2.61
N THR A 120 4.14 -4.38 1.30
CA THR A 120 4.15 -5.53 0.40
C THR A 120 5.54 -6.14 0.32
N ALA A 121 5.69 -7.26 -0.40
CA ALA A 121 7.00 -7.64 -0.91
C ALA A 121 7.53 -6.53 -1.85
N ILE A 122 8.85 -6.45 -1.96
CA ILE A 122 9.53 -5.63 -2.96
C ILE A 122 9.39 -6.34 -4.31
N PHE A 123 9.01 -5.59 -5.33
CA PHE A 123 8.86 -6.06 -6.69
C PHE A 123 9.91 -5.41 -7.60
N PRO A 124 10.74 -6.20 -8.30
CA PRO A 124 11.57 -5.66 -9.36
C PRO A 124 10.69 -5.29 -10.55
N LEU A 125 10.81 -4.05 -11.01
CA LEU A 125 10.18 -3.50 -12.18
C LEU A 125 11.26 -3.21 -13.22
N ALA A 126 11.46 -4.17 -14.12
CA ALA A 126 12.29 -3.97 -15.31
C ALA A 126 11.38 -3.46 -16.44
N VAL A 127 11.79 -2.37 -17.10
CA VAL A 127 11.11 -1.82 -18.29
C VAL A 127 11.92 -2.13 -19.54
#